data_AF-A0A9R1AMF8-F1
#
_entry.id   AF-A0A9R1AMF8-F1
#
_cell.length_a   1.000
_cell.length_b   1.000
_cell.length_c   1.000
_cell.angle_alpha   90.00
_cell.angle_beta   90.00
_cell.angle_gamma   90.00
#
_symmetry.space_group_name_H-M   'P 1'
#
loop_
_entity.id
_entity.type
_entity.pdbx_description
1 polymer ?
#
loop_
_entity_poly.entity_id
_entity_poly.type
_entity_poly.pdbx_seq_one_letter_code
_entity_poly.pdbx_strand_id
1 'polypeptide(L)'
;MRNNTMYYAVVALVILLGGGSLANAANQKEVLRAFLKSRAQTSANGPAEPDAWADPISSFRHLPTKCETPPAGSREADRIAALPGQPPRVNFGQYSGYVTVSEEYGRALFYYFVEAPYEASSKPLVLWLNGGPGCSSLGSGAMAELGPFRVNPDGKTLSRNRHAWNNLANVIFLESPAGVGFSYSNASIPSGDTRTAVDAYMFLLHWLERFPEYKGRDFYISGESYAGHYVPQLATVIVALRELGATDMNLKGIFVSRQSAPR
;
A
#
# COMPACT_ATOMS: atom_id res chain seq x y z
N MET A 1 53.86 -17.32 0.27
CA MET A 1 53.30 -16.31 -0.64
C MET A 1 51.91 -16.79 -1.07
N ARG A 2 50.89 -15.98 -0.72
CA ARG A 2 49.43 -16.02 -0.98
C ARG A 2 48.76 -17.27 -1.60
N ASN A 3 47.89 -17.86 -0.77
CA ASN A 3 46.68 -18.64 -1.10
C ASN A 3 45.67 -17.80 -1.91
N ASN A 4 44.91 -18.45 -2.81
CA ASN A 4 43.59 -18.00 -3.24
C ASN A 4 42.66 -19.23 -3.35
N THR A 5 41.99 -19.55 -2.25
CA THR A 5 40.92 -20.55 -2.20
C THR A 5 39.59 -19.83 -2.46
N MET A 6 38.91 -20.23 -3.52
CA MET A 6 37.60 -19.76 -3.95
C MET A 6 36.54 -20.28 -2.95
N TYR A 7 35.97 -19.39 -2.14
CA TYR A 7 34.85 -19.72 -1.24
C TYR A 7 33.52 -19.52 -1.96
N TYR A 8 32.82 -20.62 -2.25
CA TYR A 8 31.40 -20.61 -2.55
C TYR A 8 30.64 -20.33 -1.25
N ALA A 9 30.01 -19.16 -1.14
CA ALA A 9 29.09 -18.87 -0.05
C ALA A 9 27.75 -19.57 -0.34
N VAL A 10 27.55 -20.76 0.24
CA VAL A 10 26.23 -21.39 0.34
C VAL A 10 25.42 -20.56 1.33
N VAL A 11 24.46 -19.79 0.83
CA VAL A 11 23.46 -19.13 1.68
C VAL A 11 22.51 -20.21 2.20
N ALA A 12 22.73 -20.66 3.43
CA ALA A 12 21.81 -21.53 4.13
C ALA A 12 20.55 -20.73 4.49
N LEU A 13 19.44 -21.00 3.78
CA LEU A 13 18.10 -20.56 4.17
C LEU A 13 17.69 -21.38 5.41
N VAL A 14 17.86 -20.80 6.59
CA VAL A 14 17.32 -21.37 7.83
C VAL A 14 15.82 -21.12 7.83
N ILE A 15 15.05 -22.11 7.38
CA ILE A 15 13.61 -22.19 7.66
C ILE A 15 13.49 -22.67 9.10
N LEU A 16 13.28 -21.74 10.03
CA LEU A 16 12.79 -22.06 11.37
C LEU A 16 11.36 -22.60 11.25
N LEU A 17 11.24 -23.92 11.12
CA LEU A 17 10.00 -24.63 11.42
C LEU A 17 9.81 -24.62 12.95
N GLY A 18 9.34 -23.47 13.45
CA GLY A 18 8.75 -23.36 14.78
C GLY A 18 7.27 -23.71 14.68
N GLY A 19 6.90 -24.93 15.10
CA GLY A 19 5.51 -25.25 15.41
C GLY A 19 5.04 -24.38 16.57
N GLY A 20 3.96 -23.63 16.39
CA GLY A 20 3.40 -22.80 17.44
C GLY A 20 2.23 -21.93 17.00
N SER A 21 1.03 -22.46 17.21
CA SER A 21 -0.25 -21.74 17.36
C SER A 21 -0.83 -21.06 16.12
N LEU A 22 -2.05 -21.46 15.76
CA LEU A 22 -3.00 -20.63 15.01
C LEU A 22 -3.18 -19.33 15.79
N ALA A 23 -2.43 -18.29 15.42
CA ALA A 23 -2.53 -16.98 16.04
C ALA A 23 -3.97 -16.46 15.91
N ASN A 24 -4.67 -16.34 17.04
CA ASN A 24 -5.99 -15.75 17.08
C ASN A 24 -5.91 -14.27 16.61
N ALA A 25 -6.91 -13.76 15.91
CA ALA A 25 -6.91 -12.41 15.33
C ALA A 25 -6.67 -11.30 16.39
N ALA A 26 -7.09 -11.53 17.64
CA ALA A 26 -6.81 -10.65 18.78
C ALA A 26 -5.30 -10.46 19.03
N ASN A 27 -4.50 -11.52 18.88
CA ASN A 27 -3.05 -11.49 19.10
C ASN A 27 -2.32 -10.69 18.00
N GLN A 28 -2.73 -10.85 16.73
CA GLN A 28 -2.09 -10.12 15.62
C GLN A 28 -2.23 -8.60 15.74
N LYS A 29 -3.38 -8.14 16.21
CA LYS A 29 -3.64 -6.72 16.49
C LYS A 29 -2.78 -6.19 17.63
N GLU A 30 -2.60 -6.96 18.70
CA GLU A 30 -1.71 -6.59 19.80
C GLU A 30 -0.26 -6.52 19.35
N VAL A 31 0.19 -7.45 18.50
CA VAL A 31 1.52 -7.41 17.87
C VAL A 31 1.71 -6.14 17.03
N LEU A 32 0.70 -5.76 16.22
CA LEU A 32 0.74 -4.50 15.45
C LEU A 32 0.85 -3.27 16.35
N ARG A 33 0.06 -3.22 17.44
CA ARG A 33 0.13 -2.14 18.43
C ARG A 33 1.47 -2.08 19.14
N ALA A 34 2.02 -3.23 19.54
CA ALA A 34 3.34 -3.31 20.16
C ALA A 34 4.44 -2.84 19.21
N PHE A 35 4.35 -3.23 17.94
CA PHE A 35 5.26 -2.77 16.89
C PHE A 35 5.23 -1.24 16.76
N LEU A 36 4.06 -0.61 16.68
CA LEU A 36 3.96 0.85 16.61
C LEU A 36 4.53 1.55 17.85
N LYS A 37 4.19 1.06 19.06
CA LYS A 37 4.72 1.62 20.31
C LYS A 37 6.25 1.57 20.37
N SER A 38 6.87 0.49 19.90
CA SER A 38 8.33 0.39 19.86
C SER A 38 9.00 1.42 18.92
N ARG A 39 8.26 1.95 17.95
CA ARG A 39 8.75 2.96 16.99
C ARG A 39 8.46 4.39 17.44
N ALA A 40 7.42 4.62 18.23
CA ALA A 40 7.14 5.92 18.83
C ALA A 40 8.20 6.32 19.88
N GLN A 41 8.74 5.35 20.62
CA GLN A 41 9.72 5.58 21.69
C GLN A 41 11.11 6.05 21.21
N THR A 42 11.43 5.94 19.91
CA THR A 42 12.72 6.41 19.36
C THR A 42 12.74 7.90 19.00
N SER A 43 11.61 8.60 19.01
CA SER A 43 11.49 10.03 18.62
C SER A 43 11.47 11.01 19.81
N ALA A 44 12.25 10.74 20.86
CA ALA A 44 12.20 11.50 22.13
C ALA A 44 12.94 12.85 22.12
N ASN A 45 12.85 13.64 21.04
CA ASN A 45 13.34 15.03 20.99
C ASN A 45 12.41 15.90 20.13
N GLY A 46 11.21 16.20 20.64
CA GLY A 46 10.26 17.14 20.05
C GLY A 46 9.12 17.45 21.04
N PRO A 47 8.36 18.54 20.85
CA PRO A 47 7.22 18.85 21.72
C PRO A 47 6.22 17.69 21.68
N ALA A 48 5.62 17.38 22.83
CA ALA A 48 4.66 16.30 22.97
C ALA A 48 3.35 16.63 22.24
N GLU A 49 3.31 16.43 20.92
CA GLU A 49 2.05 16.08 20.28
C GLU A 49 1.52 14.78 20.92
N PRO A 50 0.21 14.68 21.18
CA PRO A 50 -0.36 13.40 21.60
C PRO A 50 -0.04 12.36 20.53
N ASP A 51 0.72 11.33 20.90
CA ASP A 51 1.06 10.25 19.99
C ASP A 51 -0.23 9.58 19.52
N ALA A 52 -0.66 9.89 18.29
CA ALA A 52 -1.89 9.37 17.70
C ALA A 52 -1.90 7.83 17.63
N TRP A 53 -0.72 7.21 17.75
CA TRP A 53 -0.54 5.77 17.74
C TRP A 53 -0.67 5.14 19.14
N ALA A 54 -0.63 5.94 20.21
CA ALA A 54 -0.79 5.47 21.58
C ALA A 54 -2.24 5.07 21.91
N ASP A 55 -3.22 5.84 21.41
CA ASP A 55 -4.65 5.52 21.46
C ASP A 55 -5.34 5.72 20.08
N PRO A 56 -5.13 4.79 19.14
CA PRO A 56 -5.65 4.92 17.78
C PRO A 56 -7.17 5.01 17.70
N ILE A 57 -7.90 4.38 18.62
CA ILE A 57 -9.37 4.41 18.60
C ILE A 57 -9.84 5.84 18.86
N SER A 58 -9.35 6.47 19.92
CA SER A 58 -9.70 7.87 20.23
C SER A 58 -9.22 8.83 19.15
N SER A 59 -7.99 8.64 18.66
CA SER A 59 -7.38 9.50 17.65
C SER A 59 -8.11 9.45 16.30
N PHE A 60 -8.62 8.30 15.88
CA PHE A 60 -9.17 8.13 14.52
C PHE A 60 -10.70 7.96 14.46
N ARG A 61 -11.42 7.89 15.59
CA ARG A 61 -12.90 7.74 15.61
C ARG A 61 -13.68 8.80 14.83
N HIS A 62 -13.07 9.93 14.53
CA HIS A 62 -13.68 11.04 13.80
C HIS A 62 -13.61 10.86 12.28
N LEU A 63 -12.78 9.93 11.78
CA LEU A 63 -12.65 9.67 10.35
C LEU A 63 -13.94 9.05 9.80
N PRO A 64 -14.34 9.39 8.55
CA PRO A 64 -15.52 8.83 7.94
C PRO A 64 -15.33 7.33 7.65
N THR A 65 -16.45 6.62 7.69
CA THR A 65 -16.52 5.15 7.67
C THR A 65 -17.30 4.63 6.47
N LYS A 66 -18.03 5.55 5.85
CA LYS A 66 -18.77 5.42 4.60
C LYS A 66 -18.72 6.78 3.89
N CYS A 67 -18.85 6.77 2.58
CA CYS A 67 -19.03 8.00 1.81
C CYS A 67 -20.50 8.42 1.91
N GLU A 68 -20.77 9.63 2.40
CA GLU A 68 -22.15 10.17 2.40
C GLU A 68 -22.64 10.42 0.97
N THR A 69 -21.74 10.88 0.12
CA THR A 69 -21.91 11.03 -1.32
C THR A 69 -20.85 10.20 -2.04
N PRO A 70 -21.21 9.46 -3.10
CA PRO A 70 -20.22 8.77 -3.90
C PRO A 70 -19.17 9.75 -4.42
N PRO A 71 -17.87 9.45 -4.27
CA PRO A 71 -16.81 10.29 -4.81
C PRO A 71 -16.94 10.38 -6.34
N ALA A 72 -16.53 11.51 -6.91
CA ALA A 72 -16.61 11.73 -8.36
C ALA A 72 -15.78 10.68 -9.13
N GLY A 73 -16.22 10.35 -10.35
CA GLY A 73 -15.56 9.39 -11.25
C GLY A 73 -16.14 7.97 -11.19
N SER A 74 -15.77 7.13 -12.16
CA SER A 74 -16.21 5.74 -12.24
C SER A 74 -15.06 4.82 -12.65
N ARG A 75 -15.18 3.53 -12.34
CA ARG A 75 -14.23 2.49 -12.76
C ARG A 75 -14.06 2.48 -14.28
N GLU A 76 -15.15 2.62 -15.03
CA GLU A 76 -15.14 2.59 -16.50
C GLU A 76 -14.38 3.78 -17.08
N ALA A 77 -14.48 4.96 -16.46
CA ALA A 77 -13.74 6.15 -16.88
C ALA A 77 -12.22 6.00 -16.64
N ASP A 78 -11.84 5.28 -15.58
CA ASP A 78 -10.44 5.03 -15.24
C ASP A 78 -9.82 3.86 -16.04
N ARG A 79 -10.59 3.17 -16.88
CA ARG A 79 -10.15 1.96 -17.57
C ARG A 79 -9.09 2.28 -18.63
N ILE A 80 -7.95 1.60 -18.53
CA ILE A 80 -6.87 1.68 -19.52
C ILE A 80 -7.11 0.61 -20.59
N ALA A 81 -7.36 1.03 -21.83
CA ALA A 81 -7.53 0.11 -22.96
C ALA A 81 -6.20 -0.60 -23.31
N ALA A 82 -5.13 0.17 -23.45
CA ALA A 82 -3.77 -0.32 -23.61
C ALA A 82 -2.78 0.80 -23.26
N LEU A 83 -1.65 0.44 -22.65
CA LEU A 83 -0.53 1.36 -22.46
C LEU A 83 0.26 1.52 -23.77
N PRO A 84 0.89 2.68 -24.01
CA PRO A 84 1.87 2.82 -25.09
C PRO A 84 2.98 1.76 -24.97
N GLY A 85 3.28 1.08 -26.07
CA GLY A 85 4.32 0.03 -26.09
C GLY A 85 3.95 -1.27 -25.37
N GLN A 86 2.71 -1.42 -24.91
CA GLN A 86 2.24 -2.64 -24.26
C GLN A 86 2.26 -3.85 -25.22
N PRO A 87 2.73 -5.03 -24.78
CA PRO A 87 2.65 -6.23 -25.59
C PRO A 87 1.18 -6.61 -25.89
N PRO A 88 0.89 -7.19 -27.07
CA PRO A 88 -0.45 -7.60 -27.41
C PRO A 88 -0.96 -8.72 -26.49
N ARG A 89 -2.29 -8.92 -26.47
CA ARG A 89 -2.97 -10.00 -25.74
C ARG A 89 -2.77 -9.94 -24.22
N VAL A 90 -2.96 -8.78 -23.61
CA VAL A 90 -3.11 -8.65 -22.16
C VAL A 90 -4.51 -9.11 -21.75
N ASN A 91 -4.58 -9.97 -20.73
CA ASN A 91 -5.80 -10.68 -20.32
C ASN A 91 -6.26 -10.33 -18.90
N PHE A 92 -5.95 -9.11 -18.44
CA PHE A 92 -6.41 -8.56 -17.17
C PHE A 92 -6.91 -7.13 -17.37
N GLY A 93 -7.82 -6.68 -16.52
CA GLY A 93 -8.21 -5.28 -16.43
C GLY A 93 -7.09 -4.44 -15.80
N GLN A 94 -6.95 -3.21 -16.28
CA GLN A 94 -6.04 -2.21 -15.72
C GLN A 94 -6.71 -0.85 -15.72
N TYR A 95 -6.47 -0.10 -14.66
CA TYR A 95 -7.16 1.14 -14.35
C TYR A 95 -6.17 2.14 -13.79
N SER A 96 -6.37 3.41 -14.07
CA SER A 96 -5.65 4.48 -13.39
C SER A 96 -6.50 5.72 -13.32
N GLY A 97 -6.36 6.45 -12.23
CA GLY A 97 -7.05 7.71 -12.08
C GLY A 97 -6.67 8.39 -10.78
N TYR A 98 -7.43 9.43 -10.46
CA TYR A 98 -7.28 10.20 -9.25
C TYR A 98 -8.45 9.92 -8.31
N VAL A 99 -8.14 9.86 -7.02
CA VAL A 99 -9.12 9.84 -5.94
C VAL A 99 -8.81 11.01 -5.02
N THR A 100 -9.77 11.93 -4.89
CA THR A 100 -9.67 13.06 -3.97
C THR A 100 -9.72 12.54 -2.54
N VAL A 101 -8.73 12.89 -1.72
CA VAL A 101 -8.62 12.50 -0.31
C VAL A 101 -8.86 13.67 0.65
N SER A 102 -8.84 14.90 0.13
CA SER A 102 -9.26 16.10 0.84
C SER A 102 -9.73 17.17 -0.13
N GLU A 103 -11.02 17.49 -0.07
CA GLU A 103 -11.63 18.57 -0.86
C GLU A 103 -11.11 19.94 -0.43
N GLU A 104 -11.01 20.17 0.89
CA GLU A 104 -10.52 21.42 1.50
C GLU A 104 -9.17 21.87 0.91
N TYR A 105 -8.27 20.92 0.67
CA TYR A 105 -6.92 21.19 0.18
C TYR A 105 -6.72 20.85 -1.30
N GLY A 106 -7.79 20.46 -2.00
CA GLY A 106 -7.72 19.98 -3.39
C GLY A 106 -6.68 18.88 -3.56
N ARG A 107 -6.63 17.92 -2.63
CA ARG A 107 -5.62 16.88 -2.56
C ARG A 107 -6.15 15.58 -3.15
N ALA A 108 -5.46 15.06 -4.15
CA ALA A 108 -5.84 13.84 -4.84
C ALA A 108 -4.64 12.90 -5.01
N LEU A 109 -4.87 11.61 -4.78
CA LEU A 109 -3.87 10.57 -4.96
C LEU A 109 -4.11 9.83 -6.27
N PHE A 110 -3.05 9.67 -7.05
CA PHE A 110 -3.01 8.86 -8.25
C PHE A 110 -2.81 7.38 -7.90
N TYR A 111 -3.50 6.51 -8.61
CA TYR A 111 -3.30 5.07 -8.51
C TYR A 111 -3.18 4.42 -9.88
N TYR A 112 -2.45 3.30 -9.92
CA TYR A 112 -2.51 2.33 -11.00
C TYR A 112 -2.95 0.99 -10.43
N PHE A 113 -4.05 0.45 -10.93
CA PHE A 113 -4.65 -0.80 -10.46
C PHE A 113 -4.64 -1.84 -11.57
N VAL A 114 -4.27 -3.06 -11.23
CA VAL A 114 -4.24 -4.20 -12.16
C VAL A 114 -4.95 -5.39 -11.53
N GLU A 115 -5.89 -5.96 -12.27
CA GLU A 115 -6.59 -7.16 -11.86
C GLU A 115 -5.72 -8.40 -12.07
N ALA A 116 -6.11 -9.49 -11.42
CA ALA A 116 -5.53 -10.78 -11.74
C ALA A 116 -6.00 -11.28 -13.13
N PRO A 117 -5.13 -11.91 -13.94
CA PRO A 117 -5.49 -12.39 -15.27
C PRO A 117 -6.49 -13.56 -15.26
N TYR A 118 -6.60 -14.27 -14.13
CA TYR A 118 -7.48 -15.42 -13.98
C TYR A 118 -8.19 -15.34 -12.62
N GLU A 119 -9.51 -15.54 -12.66
CA GLU A 119 -10.38 -15.53 -11.47
C GLU A 119 -10.20 -14.28 -10.58
N ALA A 120 -10.06 -13.08 -11.18
CA ALA A 120 -9.87 -11.82 -10.44
C ALA A 120 -10.87 -11.64 -9.29
N SER A 121 -12.12 -12.08 -9.50
CA SER A 121 -13.21 -12.03 -8.53
C SER A 121 -13.08 -13.00 -7.35
N SER A 122 -12.08 -13.88 -7.29
CA SER A 122 -11.77 -14.75 -6.15
C SER A 122 -10.44 -14.37 -5.47
N LYS A 123 -9.56 -13.64 -6.16
CA LYS A 123 -8.23 -13.27 -5.67
C LYS A 123 -8.27 -12.10 -4.68
N PRO A 124 -7.34 -12.04 -3.71
CA PRO A 124 -7.28 -10.95 -2.73
C PRO A 124 -6.96 -9.60 -3.40
N LEU A 125 -7.22 -8.52 -2.65
CA LEU A 125 -6.77 -7.17 -2.98
C LEU A 125 -5.49 -6.86 -2.21
N VAL A 126 -4.48 -6.33 -2.90
CA VAL A 126 -3.19 -5.95 -2.32
C VAL A 126 -2.92 -4.48 -2.64
N LEU A 127 -2.71 -3.67 -1.61
CA LEU A 127 -2.16 -2.33 -1.74
C LEU A 127 -0.62 -2.43 -1.68
N TRP A 128 0.07 -1.82 -2.64
CA TRP A 128 1.52 -1.69 -2.67
C TRP A 128 1.95 -0.23 -2.51
N LEU A 129 2.89 0.00 -1.60
CA LEU A 129 3.48 1.30 -1.28
C LEU A 129 5.01 1.23 -1.34
N ASN A 130 5.65 2.00 -2.22
CA ASN A 130 7.09 2.27 -2.09
C ASN A 130 7.33 3.34 -1.01
N GLY A 131 8.54 3.33 -0.45
CA GLY A 131 8.96 4.23 0.63
C GLY A 131 9.63 5.52 0.15
N GLY A 132 10.87 5.73 0.59
CA GLY A 132 11.66 6.95 0.33
C GLY A 132 12.01 7.68 1.63
N PRO A 133 11.13 8.52 2.21
CA PRO A 133 9.78 8.89 1.77
C PRO A 133 9.77 9.64 0.42
N GLY A 134 8.71 9.46 -0.38
CA GLY A 134 8.51 10.21 -1.63
C GLY A 134 8.81 9.45 -2.94
N CYS A 135 9.13 8.16 -2.87
CA CYS A 135 9.33 7.34 -4.07
C CYS A 135 7.98 6.91 -4.67
N SER A 136 7.90 6.90 -6.01
CA SER A 136 6.70 6.51 -6.74
C SER A 136 6.46 5.00 -6.71
N SER A 137 5.27 4.59 -6.27
CA SER A 137 4.81 3.18 -6.34
C SER A 137 4.54 2.71 -7.77
N LEU A 138 4.20 3.62 -8.68
CA LEU A 138 4.07 3.31 -10.10
C LEU A 138 5.45 3.05 -10.72
N GLY A 139 6.39 3.98 -10.54
CA GLY A 139 7.72 3.92 -11.13
C GLY A 139 8.55 2.76 -10.60
N SER A 140 8.67 2.64 -9.28
CA SER A 140 9.44 1.55 -8.66
C SER A 140 8.62 0.27 -8.64
N GLY A 141 7.53 0.23 -7.89
CA GLY A 141 6.71 -0.97 -7.70
C GLY A 141 6.17 -1.56 -9.00
N ALA A 142 5.38 -0.79 -9.74
CA ALA A 142 4.65 -1.33 -10.90
C ALA A 142 5.57 -1.59 -12.09
N MET A 143 6.48 -0.66 -12.40
CA MET A 143 7.28 -0.71 -13.64
C MET A 143 8.67 -1.36 -13.47
N ALA A 144 9.22 -1.36 -12.24
CA ALA A 144 10.58 -1.85 -11.98
C ALA A 144 10.64 -3.04 -11.01
N GLU A 145 9.53 -3.47 -10.40
CA GLU A 145 9.54 -4.53 -9.39
C GLU A 145 8.49 -5.61 -9.66
N LEU A 146 7.28 -5.45 -9.15
CA LEU A 146 6.29 -6.54 -9.05
C LEU A 146 5.04 -6.35 -9.91
N GLY A 147 4.93 -5.22 -10.62
CA GLY A 147 3.83 -5.01 -11.55
C GLY A 147 3.91 -5.88 -12.81
N PRO A 148 2.87 -5.83 -13.65
CA PRO A 148 2.69 -6.74 -14.77
C PRO A 148 3.63 -6.51 -15.94
N PHE A 149 4.30 -5.35 -15.98
CA PHE A 149 5.16 -4.94 -17.08
C PHE A 149 6.51 -4.43 -16.60
N ARG A 150 7.52 -4.54 -17.45
CA ARG A 150 8.82 -3.87 -17.33
C ARG A 150 9.01 -2.91 -18.48
N VAL A 151 9.57 -1.74 -18.20
CA VAL A 151 10.00 -0.80 -19.24
C VAL A 151 11.27 -1.32 -19.90
N ASN A 152 11.25 -1.46 -21.22
CA ASN A 152 12.42 -1.94 -21.97
C ASN A 152 13.49 -0.83 -22.09
N PRO A 153 14.75 -1.18 -22.41
CA PRO A 153 15.85 -0.20 -22.50
C PRO A 153 15.63 0.94 -23.51
N ASP A 154 14.71 0.77 -24.47
CA ASP A 154 14.34 1.81 -25.42
C ASP A 154 13.50 2.95 -24.80
N GLY A 155 13.03 2.78 -23.55
CA GLY A 155 12.19 3.72 -22.83
C GLY A 155 10.80 3.93 -23.46
N LYS A 156 10.40 3.08 -24.41
CA LYS A 156 9.20 3.25 -25.24
C LYS A 156 8.31 2.02 -25.25
N THR A 157 8.88 0.83 -25.11
CA THR A 157 8.14 -0.43 -25.14
C THR A 157 8.13 -1.10 -23.77
N LEU A 158 7.11 -1.93 -23.57
CA LEU A 158 6.93 -2.72 -22.35
C LEU A 158 7.12 -4.21 -22.66
N SER A 159 7.61 -4.96 -21.69
CA SER A 159 7.62 -6.42 -21.71
C SER A 159 6.82 -6.98 -20.52
N ARG A 160 6.17 -8.15 -20.70
CA ARG A 160 5.44 -8.80 -19.61
C ARG A 160 6.41 -9.27 -18.51
N ASN A 161 6.05 -9.01 -17.27
CA ASN A 161 6.71 -9.57 -16.11
C ASN A 161 6.08 -10.93 -15.75
N ARG A 162 6.81 -12.02 -16.02
CA ARG A 162 6.32 -13.40 -15.71
C ARG A 162 6.16 -13.67 -14.21
N HIS A 163 6.78 -12.86 -13.35
CA HIS A 163 6.73 -12.98 -11.89
C HIS A 163 5.91 -11.86 -11.25
N ALA A 164 5.04 -11.21 -12.03
CA ALA A 164 4.18 -10.16 -11.51
C ALA A 164 3.28 -10.67 -10.40
N TRP A 165 3.10 -9.86 -9.36
CA TRP A 165 2.23 -10.21 -8.23
C TRP A 165 0.76 -10.27 -8.63
N ASN A 166 0.36 -9.57 -9.69
CA ASN A 166 -1.01 -9.67 -10.18
C ASN A 166 -1.35 -11.07 -10.73
N ASN A 167 -0.38 -11.97 -10.91
CA ASN A 167 -0.68 -13.38 -11.17
C ASN A 167 -1.45 -14.07 -10.02
N LEU A 168 -1.38 -13.54 -8.80
CA LEU A 168 -1.98 -14.12 -7.59
C LEU A 168 -2.93 -13.19 -6.84
N ALA A 169 -2.99 -11.91 -7.20
CA ALA A 169 -3.77 -10.89 -6.51
C ALA A 169 -4.25 -9.80 -7.47
N ASN A 170 -5.20 -8.99 -7.02
CA ASN A 170 -5.51 -7.71 -7.62
C ASN A 170 -4.65 -6.66 -6.91
N VAL A 171 -3.87 -5.86 -7.64
CA VAL A 171 -2.81 -5.02 -7.04
C VAL A 171 -3.03 -3.55 -7.33
N ILE A 172 -3.12 -2.74 -6.27
CA ILE A 172 -3.15 -1.27 -6.34
C ILE A 172 -1.75 -0.74 -6.06
N PHE A 173 -1.19 0.01 -7.00
CA PHE A 173 0.02 0.82 -6.80
C PHE A 173 -0.42 2.24 -6.52
N LEU A 174 -0.28 2.69 -5.28
CA LEU A 174 -0.72 4.01 -4.85
C LEU A 174 0.46 4.97 -4.76
N GLU A 175 0.39 6.11 -5.45
CA GLU A 175 1.36 7.18 -5.29
C GLU A 175 0.98 8.04 -4.08
N SER A 176 1.76 7.93 -3.01
CA SER A 176 1.47 8.56 -1.73
C SER A 176 2.78 8.96 -1.03
N PRO A 177 2.82 10.10 -0.30
CA PRO A 177 1.74 11.09 -0.13
C PRO A 177 1.53 11.97 -1.38
N ALA A 178 0.60 12.93 -1.29
CA ALA A 178 0.44 13.96 -2.33
C ALA A 178 1.76 14.71 -2.59
N GLY A 179 2.06 14.97 -3.87
CA GLY A 179 3.36 15.46 -4.34
C GLY A 179 4.28 14.35 -4.85
N VAL A 180 3.96 13.07 -4.60
CA VAL A 180 4.69 11.92 -5.16
C VAL A 180 4.15 11.56 -6.53
N GLY A 181 5.03 11.49 -7.53
CA GLY A 181 4.68 11.09 -8.89
C GLY A 181 3.61 12.00 -9.48
N PHE A 182 2.46 11.43 -9.79
CA PHE A 182 1.30 12.13 -10.33
C PHE A 182 0.33 12.64 -9.25
N SER A 183 0.44 12.20 -7.99
CA SER A 183 -0.39 12.69 -6.89
C SER A 183 -0.10 14.15 -6.56
N TYR A 184 -1.12 14.93 -6.23
CA TYR A 184 -0.98 16.38 -6.05
C TYR A 184 -1.86 16.94 -4.93
N SER A 185 -1.55 18.18 -4.55
CA SER A 185 -2.32 19.00 -3.61
C SER A 185 -2.30 20.45 -4.10
N ASN A 186 -3.45 21.12 -4.07
CA ASN A 186 -3.53 22.54 -4.41
C ASN A 186 -2.95 23.44 -3.30
N ALA A 187 -2.85 22.92 -2.07
CA ALA A 187 -2.24 23.59 -0.94
C ALA A 187 -0.85 23.00 -0.61
N SER A 188 0.10 23.88 -0.29
CA SER A 188 1.46 23.52 0.16
C SER A 188 1.46 23.23 1.66
N ILE A 189 1.01 22.04 2.06
CA ILE A 189 0.99 21.62 3.47
C ILE A 189 2.03 20.52 3.69
N PRO A 190 2.94 20.66 4.69
CA PRO A 190 3.95 19.64 4.98
C PRO A 190 3.32 18.27 5.21
N SER A 191 3.80 17.25 4.49
CA SER A 191 3.40 15.86 4.69
C SER A 191 3.99 15.31 5.99
N GLY A 192 3.24 14.48 6.70
CA GLY A 192 3.72 13.73 7.87
C GLY A 192 3.13 12.32 7.89
N ASP A 193 3.70 11.43 8.69
CA ASP A 193 3.31 10.02 8.80
C ASP A 193 1.80 9.85 9.07
N THR A 194 1.27 10.56 10.08
CA THR A 194 -0.17 10.52 10.43
C THR A 194 -1.06 10.95 9.27
N ARG A 195 -0.74 12.06 8.61
CA ARG A 195 -1.53 12.53 7.46
C ARG A 195 -1.45 11.55 6.29
N THR A 196 -0.28 10.99 6.03
CA THR A 196 -0.08 10.02 4.94
C THR A 196 -0.94 8.77 5.17
N ALA A 197 -1.03 8.29 6.41
CA ALA A 197 -1.89 7.18 6.77
C ALA A 197 -3.39 7.52 6.64
N VAL A 198 -3.81 8.71 7.10
CA VAL A 198 -5.21 9.18 6.98
C VAL A 198 -5.60 9.35 5.51
N ASP A 199 -4.77 9.99 4.69
CA ASP A 199 -5.03 10.18 3.27
C ASP A 199 -5.10 8.85 2.52
N ALA A 200 -4.22 7.89 2.85
CA ALA A 200 -4.28 6.55 2.27
C ALA A 200 -5.55 5.77 2.69
N TYR A 201 -6.03 5.98 3.92
CA TYR A 201 -7.31 5.44 4.37
C TYR A 201 -8.49 6.08 3.60
N MET A 202 -8.50 7.41 3.47
CA MET A 202 -9.51 8.14 2.69
C MET A 202 -9.51 7.70 1.23
N PHE A 203 -8.32 7.49 0.64
CA PHE A 203 -8.18 6.92 -0.68
C PHE A 203 -8.89 5.57 -0.78
N LEU A 204 -8.62 4.63 0.14
CA LEU A 204 -9.24 3.30 0.10
C LEU A 204 -10.76 3.36 0.29
N LEU A 205 -11.24 4.22 1.18
CA LEU A 205 -12.67 4.41 1.41
C LEU A 205 -13.37 4.87 0.12
N HIS A 206 -12.82 5.90 -0.52
CA HIS A 206 -13.37 6.46 -1.76
C HIS A 206 -13.19 5.52 -2.96
N TRP A 207 -12.04 4.84 -3.04
CA TRP A 207 -11.73 3.88 -4.10
C TRP A 207 -12.69 2.69 -4.06
N LEU A 208 -13.07 2.20 -2.88
CA LEU A 208 -14.05 1.12 -2.73
C LEU A 208 -15.47 1.51 -3.16
N GLU A 209 -15.83 2.80 -3.17
CA GLU A 209 -17.09 3.23 -3.80
C GLU A 209 -16.99 3.20 -5.33
N ARG A 210 -15.80 3.46 -5.89
CA ARG A 210 -15.55 3.35 -7.33
C ARG A 210 -15.42 1.90 -7.80
N PHE A 211 -14.94 1.02 -6.94
CA PHE A 211 -14.71 -0.42 -7.18
C PHE A 211 -15.48 -1.28 -6.15
N PRO A 212 -16.83 -1.21 -6.13
CA PRO A 212 -17.65 -1.83 -5.08
C PRO A 212 -17.53 -3.36 -5.00
N GLU A 213 -17.14 -4.03 -6.09
CA GLU A 213 -16.90 -5.49 -6.15
C GLU A 213 -15.70 -5.96 -5.30
N TYR A 214 -14.92 -5.03 -4.78
CA TYR A 214 -13.82 -5.28 -3.85
C TYR A 214 -14.17 -5.00 -2.38
N LYS A 215 -15.39 -4.51 -2.06
CA LYS A 215 -15.84 -4.40 -0.67
C LYS A 215 -15.89 -5.77 0.00
N GLY A 216 -15.39 -5.87 1.23
CA GLY A 216 -15.27 -7.14 1.96
C GLY A 216 -14.21 -8.12 1.44
N ARG A 217 -13.51 -7.79 0.34
CA ARG A 217 -12.42 -8.61 -0.21
C ARG A 217 -11.31 -8.78 0.83
N ASP A 218 -10.72 -9.98 0.89
CA ASP A 218 -9.48 -10.20 1.63
C ASP A 218 -8.44 -9.18 1.18
N PHE A 219 -8.03 -8.32 2.11
CA PHE A 219 -7.21 -7.16 1.83
C PHE A 219 -5.87 -7.25 2.55
N TYR A 220 -4.80 -6.91 1.85
CA TYR A 220 -3.44 -6.89 2.38
C TYR A 220 -2.78 -5.57 2.05
N ILE A 221 -1.99 -5.05 2.99
CA ILE A 221 -1.16 -3.86 2.77
C ILE A 221 0.29 -4.30 2.71
N SER A 222 0.97 -3.91 1.65
CA SER A 222 2.36 -4.27 1.40
C SER A 222 3.19 -3.07 1.01
N GLY A 223 4.48 -3.11 1.28
CA GLY A 223 5.38 -2.06 0.84
C GLY A 223 6.83 -2.28 1.21
N GLU A 224 7.67 -1.35 0.79
CA GLU A 224 9.11 -1.41 1.03
C GLU A 224 9.74 -0.11 1.56
N SER A 225 10.95 -0.22 2.15
CA SER A 225 11.73 0.93 2.61
C SER A 225 10.97 1.71 3.71
N TYR A 226 10.82 3.03 3.56
CA TYR A 226 10.05 3.87 4.46
C TYR A 226 8.55 3.48 4.53
N ALA A 227 8.05 2.65 3.62
CA ALA A 227 6.72 2.06 3.78
C ALA A 227 6.61 1.15 5.02
N GLY A 228 7.74 0.79 5.66
CA GLY A 228 7.72 0.24 7.02
C GLY A 228 7.15 1.18 8.09
N HIS A 229 6.97 2.47 7.79
CA HIS A 229 6.12 3.39 8.56
C HIS A 229 4.69 3.38 8.02
N TYR A 230 4.52 3.60 6.71
CA TYR A 230 3.21 3.76 6.07
C TYR A 230 2.28 2.56 6.26
N VAL A 231 2.78 1.35 6.00
CA VAL A 231 2.00 0.10 6.03
C VAL A 231 1.40 -0.17 7.42
N PRO A 232 2.19 -0.24 8.51
CA PRO A 232 1.64 -0.50 9.85
C PRO A 232 0.80 0.66 10.41
N GLN A 233 1.11 1.91 10.05
CA GLN A 233 0.32 3.08 10.43
C GLN A 233 -1.07 3.04 9.77
N LEU A 234 -1.13 2.82 8.45
CA LEU A 234 -2.41 2.65 7.73
C LEU A 234 -3.21 1.45 8.26
N ALA A 235 -2.55 0.31 8.48
CA ALA A 235 -3.20 -0.86 9.05
C ALA A 235 -3.82 -0.58 10.42
N THR A 236 -3.16 0.27 11.23
CA THR A 236 -3.66 0.65 12.55
C THR A 236 -4.89 1.55 12.47
N VAL A 237 -4.93 2.49 11.53
CA VAL A 237 -6.14 3.29 11.26
C VAL A 237 -7.31 2.36 10.89
N ILE A 238 -7.10 1.42 9.96
CA ILE A 238 -8.15 0.48 9.53
C ILE A 238 -8.62 -0.40 10.68
N VAL A 239 -7.70 -0.95 11.48
CA VAL A 239 -8.05 -1.79 12.63
C VAL A 239 -8.81 -1.00 13.69
N ALA A 240 -8.40 0.24 13.99
CA ALA A 240 -9.09 1.09 14.95
C ALA A 240 -10.54 1.36 14.53
N LEU A 241 -10.78 1.67 13.26
CA LEU A 241 -12.12 1.91 12.74
C LEU A 241 -12.97 0.63 12.64
N ARG A 242 -12.34 -0.53 12.40
CA ARG A 242 -13.04 -1.82 12.46
C ARG A 242 -13.56 -2.12 13.87
N GLU A 243 -12.81 -1.78 14.92
CA GLU A 243 -13.24 -2.01 16.30
C GLU A 243 -14.52 -1.25 16.65
N LEU A 244 -14.70 -0.11 16.00
CA LEU A 244 -15.90 0.72 16.11
C LEU A 244 -17.05 0.22 15.21
N GLY A 245 -16.86 -0.92 14.53
CA GLY A 245 -17.84 -1.48 13.59
C GLY A 245 -17.99 -0.66 12.30
N ALA A 246 -16.93 0.05 11.90
CA ALA A 246 -17.05 1.21 11.03
C ALA A 246 -16.18 1.15 9.75
N THR A 247 -15.84 -0.05 9.26
CA THR A 247 -15.24 -0.17 7.92
C THR A 247 -15.48 -1.56 7.33
N ASP A 248 -15.78 -1.61 6.03
CA ASP A 248 -15.94 -2.86 5.26
C ASP A 248 -14.61 -3.42 4.74
N MET A 249 -13.48 -2.76 5.05
CA MET A 249 -12.16 -3.22 4.65
C MET A 249 -11.79 -4.47 5.45
N ASN A 250 -11.71 -5.62 4.78
CA ASN A 250 -11.36 -6.91 5.36
C ASN A 250 -9.83 -7.15 5.31
N LEU A 251 -9.06 -6.22 5.91
CA LEU A 251 -7.63 -6.38 6.20
C LEU A 251 -7.34 -7.71 6.92
N LYS A 252 -6.50 -8.53 6.28
CA LYS A 252 -6.03 -9.86 6.73
C LYS A 252 -4.57 -9.86 7.18
N GLY A 253 -3.75 -8.96 6.67
CA GLY A 253 -2.34 -8.91 7.04
C GLY A 253 -1.57 -7.78 6.38
N ILE A 254 -0.33 -7.62 6.82
CA ILE A 254 0.63 -6.67 6.28
C ILE A 254 1.94 -7.35 5.90
N PHE A 255 2.63 -6.80 4.91
CA PHE A 255 3.98 -7.23 4.50
C PHE A 255 4.89 -6.01 4.32
N VAL A 256 6.09 -6.05 4.91
CA VAL A 256 7.06 -4.95 4.78
C VAL A 256 8.41 -5.56 4.41
N SER A 257 9.00 -5.12 3.29
CA SER A 257 10.36 -5.52 2.90
C SER A 257 11.38 -4.39 3.03
N ARG A 258 12.60 -4.74 3.48
CA ARG A 258 13.73 -3.82 3.70
C ARG A 258 13.32 -2.52 4.39
N GLN A 259 12.94 -2.61 5.66
CA GLN A 259 12.57 -1.43 6.45
C GLN A 259 13.77 -0.48 6.63
N SER A 260 13.56 0.82 6.37
CA SER A 260 14.53 1.85 6.77
C SER A 260 14.59 1.93 8.30
N ALA A 261 15.80 2.01 8.86
CA ALA A 261 15.99 2.15 10.31
C ALA A 261 15.25 3.39 10.85
N PRO A 262 14.78 3.37 12.11
CA PRO A 262 14.21 4.57 12.75
C PRO A 262 15.29 5.66 12.76
N ARG A 263 14.89 6.91 12.46
CA ARG A 263 15.74 8.08 12.65
C ARG A 263 15.91 8.36 14.13
#